data_AF-A0A0A2UVR9-F1
#
_entry.id   AF-A0A0A2UVR9-F1
#
_cell.length_a   1.000
_cell.length_b   1.000
_cell.length_c   1.000
_cell.angle_alpha   90.00
_cell.angle_beta   90.00
_cell.angle_gamma   90.00
#
_symmetry.space_group_name_H-M   'P 1'
#
loop_
_entity.id
_entity.type
_entity.pdbx_description
1 polymer ?
#
loop_
_entity_poly.entity_id
_entity_poly.type
_entity_poly.pdbx_seq_one_letter_code
_entity_poly.pdbx_strand_id
1 'polypeptide(L)' 'MQPGVYQYLNNRPDLINFIRQNPKWYRKITRDPGVLPNMEEEAKYFFGKTTSQKMERMTNQLQMVQMLMQMAQAMKE' A
#
# COMPACT_ATOMS: atom_id res chain seq x y z
N MET A 1 -23.45 0.00 9.35
CA MET A 1 -22.21 0.63 9.87
C MET A 1 -22.61 1.79 10.77
N GLN A 2 -21.94 1.97 11.92
CA GLN A 2 -22.29 3.04 12.86
C GLN A 2 -21.94 4.44 12.29
N PRO A 3 -22.73 5.49 12.60
CA PRO A 3 -22.51 6.83 12.04
C PRO A 3 -21.12 7.42 12.30
N GLY A 4 -20.56 7.22 13.50
CA GLY A 4 -19.21 7.73 13.84
C GLY A 4 -18.10 7.11 13.00
N VAL A 5 -18.22 5.81 12.69
CA VAL A 5 -17.28 5.12 11.79
C VAL A 5 -17.39 5.66 10.37
N TYR A 6 -18.62 5.92 9.91
CA TYR A 6 -18.84 6.46 8.57
C TYR A 6 -18.24 7.86 8.40
N GLN A 7 -18.43 8.74 9.40
CA GLN A 7 -17.79 10.06 9.43
C GLN A 7 -16.26 9.96 9.43
N TYR A 8 -15.70 9.05 10.24
CA TYR A 8 -14.26 8.81 10.26
C TYR A 8 -13.71 8.36 8.90
N LEU A 9 -14.39 7.42 8.23
CA LEU A 9 -13.99 6.93 6.91
C LEU A 9 -14.11 8.00 5.82
N ASN A 10 -15.13 8.87 5.88
CA ASN A 10 -15.28 9.97 4.92
C ASN A 10 -14.10 10.95 4.97
N ASN A 11 -13.49 11.14 6.14
CA ASN A 11 -12.30 11.96 6.30
C ASN A 11 -11.00 11.24 5.87
N ARG A 12 -11.08 9.96 5.47
CA ARG A 12 -9.95 9.08 5.17
C ARG A 12 -10.18 8.34 3.83
N PRO A 13 -10.00 9.03 2.69
CA PRO A 13 -10.25 8.45 1.36
C PRO A 13 -9.35 7.24 1.06
N ASP A 14 -8.18 7.15 1.68
CA ASP A 14 -7.30 5.98 1.64
C ASP A 14 -8.01 4.74 2.20
N LEU A 15 -8.65 4.86 3.36
CA LEU A 15 -9.37 3.76 3.99
C LEU A 15 -10.62 3.37 3.21
N ILE A 16 -11.35 4.33 2.62
CA ILE A 16 -12.48 4.03 1.73
C ILE A 16 -12.01 3.22 0.51
N ASN A 17 -10.91 3.62 -0.12
CA ASN A 17 -10.35 2.91 -1.27
C ASN A 17 -9.86 1.51 -0.86
N PHE A 18 -9.30 1.34 0.33
CA PHE A 18 -8.94 0.03 0.88
C PHE A 18 -10.17 -0.86 1.04
N ILE A 19 -11.25 -0.34 1.65
CA ILE A 19 -12.49 -1.09 1.88
C ILE A 19 -13.16 -1.50 0.56
N ARG A 20 -13.14 -0.62 -0.46
CA ARG A 20 -13.66 -0.95 -1.80
C ARG A 20 -12.91 -2.11 -2.45
N GLN A 21 -11.59 -2.17 -2.26
CA GLN A 21 -10.75 -3.27 -2.75
C GLN A 21 -10.85 -4.53 -1.87
N ASN A 22 -11.21 -4.37 -0.59
CA ASN A 22 -11.28 -5.43 0.41
C ASN A 22 -12.65 -5.45 1.10
N PRO A 23 -13.74 -5.88 0.43
CA PRO A 23 -15.11 -5.82 0.96
C PRO A 23 -15.33 -6.68 2.23
N LYS A 24 -14.39 -7.58 2.56
CA LYS A 24 -14.34 -8.30 3.85
C LYS A 24 -14.35 -7.31 5.03
N TRP A 25 -13.64 -6.19 4.91
CA TRP A 25 -13.51 -5.18 5.96
C TRP A 25 -14.78 -4.38 6.16
N TYR A 26 -15.53 -4.09 5.10
CA TYR A 26 -16.85 -3.46 5.22
C TYR A 26 -17.79 -4.28 6.11
N ARG A 27 -17.82 -5.60 5.90
CA ARG A 27 -18.63 -6.53 6.71
C ARG A 27 -18.13 -6.63 8.15
N LYS A 28 -16.82 -6.76 8.34
CA LYS A 28 -16.21 -6.85 9.69
C LYS A 28 -16.51 -5.61 10.52
N ILE A 29 -16.25 -4.41 9.98
CA ILE A 29 -16.46 -3.13 10.68
C ILE A 29 -17.94 -2.85 10.92
N THR A 30 -18.81 -3.30 10.01
CA THR A 30 -20.26 -3.15 10.21
C THR A 30 -20.77 -4.02 11.37
N ARG A 31 -20.16 -5.18 11.60
CA ARG A 31 -20.51 -6.09 12.71
C ARG A 31 -19.86 -5.68 14.02
N ASP A 32 -18.60 -5.26 13.97
CA ASP A 32 -17.82 -4.83 15.12
C ASP A 32 -16.94 -3.62 14.74
N PRO A 33 -17.31 -2.40 15.14
CA PRO A 33 -16.49 -1.22 14.95
C PRO A 33 -15.10 -1.28 15.61
N GLY A 34 -14.93 -2.12 16.64
CA GLY A 34 -13.67 -2.25 17.39
C GLY A 34 -12.52 -2.80 16.53
N VAL A 35 -12.81 -3.41 15.39
CA VAL A 35 -11.79 -3.92 14.44
C VAL A 35 -11.23 -2.85 13.50
N LEU A 36 -11.68 -1.60 13.62
CA LEU A 36 -11.22 -0.48 12.79
C LEU A 36 -9.70 -0.24 12.85
N PRO A 37 -9.03 -0.29 14.03
CA PRO A 37 -7.57 -0.14 14.10
C PRO A 37 -6.82 -1.24 13.33
N ASN A 38 -7.32 -2.48 13.38
CA ASN A 38 -6.74 -3.62 12.65
C ASN A 38 -6.88 -3.43 11.14
N MET A 39 -8.00 -2.86 10.69
CA MET A 39 -8.19 -2.49 9.28
C MET A 39 -7.17 -1.43 8.85
N GLU A 40 -6.93 -0.42 9.68
CA GLU A 40 -5.97 0.63 9.36
C GLU A 40 -4.54 0.10 9.23
N GLU A 41 -4.15 -0.85 10.08
CA GLU A 41 -2.87 -1.52 9.97
C GLU A 41 -2.76 -2.32 8.67
N GLU A 42 -3.79 -3.10 8.32
CA GLU A 42 -3.82 -3.83 7.05
C GLU A 42 -3.80 -2.88 5.84
N ALA A 43 -4.48 -1.73 5.93
CA ALA A 43 -4.47 -0.72 4.89
C ALA A 43 -3.08 -0.07 4.71
N LYS A 44 -2.35 0.17 5.82
CA LYS A 44 -0.96 0.68 5.78
C LYS A 44 -0.03 -0.31 5.08
N TYR A 45 -0.20 -1.60 5.36
CA TYR A 45 0.54 -2.67 4.69
C TYR A 45 0.17 -2.77 3.20
N PHE A 46 -1.13 -2.78 2.88
CA PHE A 46 -1.67 -2.91 1.53
C PHE A 46 -1.22 -1.79 0.58
N PHE A 47 -1.24 -0.53 1.04
CA PHE A 47 -0.78 0.60 0.23
C PHE A 47 0.73 0.83 0.29
N GLY A 48 1.49 -0.06 0.92
CA GLY A 48 2.95 0.03 0.94
C GLY A 48 3.47 1.28 1.63
N LYS A 49 2.84 1.71 2.73
CA LYS A 49 3.54 2.58 3.71
C LYS A 49 4.65 1.80 4.44
N THR A 50 4.72 0.48 4.27
CA THR A 50 5.93 -0.34 4.38
C THR A 50 6.65 -0.35 3.04
N THR A 51 7.84 0.25 3.01
CA THR A 51 8.72 0.56 1.88
C THR A 51 9.17 -0.64 1.02
N SER A 52 8.68 -1.86 1.22
CA SER A 52 9.23 -3.08 0.59
C SER A 52 9.00 -3.15 -0.92
N GLN A 53 7.78 -2.96 -1.43
CA GLN A 53 7.53 -3.06 -2.88
C GLN A 53 8.15 -1.90 -3.69
N LYS A 54 8.24 -0.70 -3.08
CA LYS A 54 8.92 0.44 -3.71
C LYS A 54 10.44 0.26 -3.66
N MET A 55 11.00 -0.28 -2.57
CA MET A 55 12.41 -0.68 -2.50
C MET A 55 12.74 -1.75 -3.52
N GLU A 56 11.93 -2.79 -3.67
CA GLU A 56 12.19 -3.85 -4.66
C GLU A 56 12.22 -3.31 -6.09
N ARG A 57 11.25 -2.45 -6.46
CA ARG A 57 11.27 -1.76 -7.76
C ARG A 57 12.45 -0.81 -7.92
N MET A 58 12.85 -0.09 -6.87
CA MET A 58 14.00 0.82 -6.88
C MET A 58 15.33 0.05 -7.00
N THR A 59 15.49 -1.06 -6.26
CA THR A 59 16.66 -1.94 -6.34
C THR A 59 16.78 -2.56 -7.73
N ASN A 60 15.67 -3.03 -8.31
CA ASN A 60 15.65 -3.57 -9.67
C ASN A 60 16.03 -2.49 -10.71
N GLN A 61 15.57 -1.25 -10.54
CA GLN A 61 15.96 -0.13 -11.38
C GLN A 61 17.46 0.20 -11.28
N LEU A 62 18.02 0.21 -10.06
CA LEU A 62 19.45 0.45 -9.84
C LEU A 62 20.34 -0.67 -10.43
N GLN A 63 19.92 -1.94 -10.31
CA GLN A 63 20.61 -3.06 -10.94
C GLN A 63 20.63 -2.95 -12.47
N MET A 64 19.50 -2.60 -13.09
CA MET A 64 19.45 -2.38 -14.54
C MET A 64 20.35 -1.21 -14.97
N VAL A 65 20.38 -0.11 -14.21
CA VAL A 65 21.27 1.03 -14.48
C VAL A 65 22.75 0.64 -14.38
N GLN A 66 23.14 -0.16 -13.37
CA GLN A 66 24.52 -0.66 -13.23
C GLN A 66 24.91 -1.56 -14.41
N MET A 67 24.03 -2.47 -14.83
CA MET A 67 24.26 -3.33 -15.98
C MET A 67 24.45 -2.49 -17.26
N LEU A 68 23.60 -1.48 -17.48
CA LEU A 68 23.73 -0.58 -18.62
C LEU A 68 25.03 0.24 -18.59
N MET A 69 25.46 0.72 -17.41
CA MET A 69 26.74 1.43 -17.26
C MET A 69 27.94 0.52 -17.57
N GLN A 70 27.92 -0.73 -17.11
CA GLN A 70 28.98 -1.71 -17.41
C GLN A 70 29.04 -2.02 -18.91
N MET A 71 27.89 -2.22 -19.57
CA MET A 71 27.85 -2.43 -21.02
C MET A 71 28.36 -1.22 -21.80
N ALA A 72 28.00 0.00 -21.38
CA ALA A 72 28.48 1.23 -22.00
C ALA A 72 29.99 1.46 -21.84
N GLN A 73 30.57 1.03 -20.71
CA GLN A 73 32.02 1.03 -20.50
C GLN A 73 32.72 -0.01 -21.36
N ALA A 74 32.18 -1.24 -21.44
CA ALA A 74 32.73 -2.33 -22.25
C ALA A 74 32.69 -2.04 -23.77
N MET A 75 31.78 -1.19 -24.25
CA MET A 75 31.73 -0.74 -25.64
C MET A 75 32.64 0.46 -25.94
N LYS A 76 33.24 1.08 -24.91
CA LYS A 76 34.13 2.23 -25.05
C LYS A 76 35.62 1.85 -25.07
N GLU A 77 35.93 0.58 -24.85
CA GLU A 77 37.23 -0.05 -25.15
C GLU A 77 37.24 -0.60 -26.58
#